data_AF-A0A1A3C294-F1
#
_entry.id   AF-A0A1A3C294-F1
#
_cell.length_a   1.000
_cell.length_b   1.000
_cell.length_c   1.000
_cell.angle_alpha   90.00
_cell.angle_beta   90.00
_cell.angle_gamma   90.00
#
_symmetry.space_group_name_H-M   'P 1'
#
loop_
_entity.id
_entity.type
_entity.pdbx_description
1 polymer ?
#
loop_
_entity_poly.entity_id
_entity_poly.type
_entity_poly.pdbx_seq_one_letter_code
_entity_poly.pdbx_strand_id
1 'polypeptide(L)'
;MARELLGMATGAESEAVKLNAIRDALDRAGLGAKTEVALELKPWERLLDDIAGVATISRAEHRAINGRPLVEEPAPADAIDAEVVEPSDESGPERAAETPGSEMRYPETGGVPAGDMPSGTGLMTLQDAAEAERARRTGRRW
;
A
#
# COMPACT_ATOMS: atom_id res chain seq x y z
N MET A 1 37.37 26.52 -28.77
CA MET A 1 37.70 26.37 -27.35
C MET A 1 38.08 24.96 -26.91
N ALA A 2 37.29 23.89 -27.16
CA ALA A 2 37.68 22.54 -26.70
C ALA A 2 39.06 22.06 -27.21
N ARG A 3 39.40 22.40 -28.46
CA ARG A 3 40.71 22.11 -29.07
C ARG A 3 41.88 22.85 -28.41
N GLU A 4 41.65 24.06 -27.90
CA GLU A 4 42.68 24.86 -27.22
C GLU A 4 42.95 24.34 -25.80
N LEU A 5 41.92 23.83 -25.13
CA LEU A 5 42.05 23.19 -23.81
C LEU A 5 42.81 21.87 -23.86
N LEU A 6 42.59 21.08 -24.92
CA LEU A 6 43.42 19.90 -25.21
C LEU A 6 44.88 20.27 -25.51
N GLY A 7 45.11 21.41 -26.14
CA GLY A 7 46.45 21.99 -26.30
C GLY A 7 47.10 22.33 -24.95
N MET A 8 46.35 22.95 -24.03
CA MET A 8 46.84 23.23 -22.67
C MET A 8 47.07 21.95 -21.84
N ALA A 9 46.21 20.94 -21.99
CA ALA A 9 46.37 19.65 -21.31
C ALA A 9 47.61 18.86 -21.76
N THR A 10 48.01 19.01 -23.02
CA THR A 10 49.21 18.34 -23.56
C THR A 10 50.49 19.13 -23.30
N GLY A 11 50.41 20.46 -23.20
CA GLY A 11 51.57 21.35 -23.02
C GLY A 11 51.86 21.86 -21.60
N ALA A 12 50.95 21.70 -20.63
CA ALA A 12 51.19 22.20 -19.27
C ALA A 12 52.27 21.39 -18.52
N GLU A 13 53.06 22.03 -17.66
CA GLU A 13 54.01 21.30 -16.78
C GLU A 13 53.34 20.81 -15.49
N SER A 14 52.27 21.47 -15.05
CA SER A 14 51.52 21.09 -13.84
C SER A 14 50.41 20.10 -14.16
N GLU A 15 50.45 18.93 -13.52
CA GLU A 15 49.46 17.87 -13.66
C GLU A 15 48.04 18.32 -13.25
N ALA A 16 47.93 19.19 -12.23
CA ALA A 16 46.65 19.74 -11.79
C ALA A 16 45.96 20.56 -12.89
N VAL A 17 46.72 21.31 -13.69
CA VAL A 17 46.20 22.10 -14.81
C VAL A 17 45.75 21.19 -15.96
N LYS A 18 46.49 20.09 -16.21
CA LYS A 18 46.10 19.09 -17.22
C LYS A 18 44.76 18.45 -16.89
N LEU A 19 44.60 17.98 -15.65
CA LEU A 19 43.38 17.30 -15.22
C LEU A 19 42.17 18.23 -15.30
N ASN A 20 42.31 19.50 -14.90
CA ASN A 20 41.24 20.49 -15.02
C ASN A 20 40.89 20.81 -16.48
N ALA A 21 41.89 20.96 -17.35
CA ALA A 21 41.66 21.23 -18.77
C ALA A 21 40.98 20.03 -19.48
N ILE A 22 41.35 18.79 -19.13
CA ILE A 22 40.71 17.58 -19.64
C ILE A 22 39.25 17.50 -19.16
N ARG A 23 39.00 17.76 -17.87
CA ARG A 23 37.66 17.74 -17.30
C ARG A 23 36.74 18.77 -17.96
N ASP A 24 37.21 20.01 -18.14
CA ASP A 24 36.45 21.08 -18.81
C ASP A 24 36.19 20.77 -20.30
N ALA A 25 37.14 20.13 -20.99
CA ALA A 25 36.93 19.65 -22.35
C ALA A 25 35.88 18.52 -22.41
N LEU A 26 35.88 17.61 -21.43
CA LEU A 26 34.98 16.47 -21.35
C LEU A 26 33.56 16.89 -20.96
N ASP A 27 33.43 17.87 -20.07
CA ASP A 27 32.16 18.49 -19.69
C ASP A 27 31.54 19.25 -20.88
N ARG A 28 32.33 20.02 -21.65
CA ARG A 28 31.84 20.68 -22.88
C ARG A 28 31.54 19.71 -24.02
N ALA A 29 32.13 18.52 -24.02
CA ALA A 29 31.79 17.45 -24.96
C ALA A 29 30.49 16.73 -24.58
N GLY A 30 29.86 17.08 -23.44
CA GLY A 30 28.65 16.42 -22.96
C GLY A 30 28.89 14.99 -22.45
N LEU A 31 30.15 14.63 -22.20
CA LEU A 31 30.56 13.32 -21.68
C LEU A 31 30.75 13.34 -20.15
N GLY A 32 30.23 14.38 -19.49
CA GLY A 32 30.28 14.56 -18.04
C GLY A 32 29.57 13.46 -17.26
N ALA A 33 29.73 13.48 -15.93
CA ALA A 33 29.17 12.49 -15.02
C ALA A 33 27.69 12.21 -15.31
N LYS A 34 27.34 10.92 -15.38
CA LYS A 34 25.98 10.45 -15.64
C LYS A 34 25.03 11.13 -14.66
N THR A 35 24.01 11.79 -15.20
CA THR A 35 22.98 12.46 -14.41
C THR A 35 22.23 11.39 -13.63
N GLU A 36 22.37 11.39 -12.29
CA GLU A 36 21.53 10.58 -11.43
C GLU A 36 20.14 11.20 -11.43
N VAL A 37 19.21 10.55 -12.12
CA VAL A 37 17.80 10.96 -12.10
C VAL A 37 17.21 10.45 -10.79
N ALA A 38 17.18 11.32 -9.78
CA ALA A 38 16.42 11.06 -8.56
C ALA A 38 14.93 11.20 -8.88
N LEU A 39 14.25 10.07 -9.08
CA LEU A 39 12.80 10.02 -9.16
C LEU A 39 12.23 10.08 -7.74
N GLU A 40 11.76 11.25 -7.33
CA GLU A 40 10.93 11.36 -6.12
C GLU A 40 9.55 10.78 -6.41
N LEU A 41 9.34 9.54 -5.96
CA LEU A 41 8.03 8.90 -6.01
C LEU A 41 7.03 9.70 -5.18
N LYS A 42 5.88 9.98 -5.78
CA LYS A 42 4.76 10.62 -5.08
C LYS A 42 4.27 9.73 -3.94
N PRO A 43 3.65 10.28 -2.89
CA PRO A 43 3.20 9.48 -1.75
C PRO A 43 2.30 8.30 -2.12
N TRP A 44 1.46 8.44 -3.14
CA TRP A 44 0.58 7.37 -3.63
C TRP A 44 1.32 6.32 -4.47
N GLU A 45 2.41 6.67 -5.16
CA GLU A 45 3.23 5.72 -5.91
C GLU A 45 3.99 4.79 -4.96
N ARG A 46 4.43 5.31 -3.81
CA ARG A 46 5.04 4.49 -2.74
C ARG A 46 4.05 3.46 -2.18
N LEU A 47 2.80 3.87 -1.96
CA LEU A 47 1.75 2.95 -1.52
C LEU A 47 1.49 1.85 -2.55
N LEU A 48 1.49 2.18 -3.85
CA LEU A 48 1.32 1.17 -4.90
C LEU A 48 2.51 0.21 -4.98
N ASP A 49 3.73 0.70 -4.78
CA ASP A 49 4.94 -0.13 -4.73
C ASP A 49 4.93 -1.08 -3.53
N ASP A 50 4.56 -0.58 -2.35
CA ASP A 50 4.39 -1.38 -1.14
C ASP A 50 3.30 -2.45 -1.30
N ILE A 51 2.17 -2.11 -1.93
CA ILE A 51 1.08 -3.05 -2.22
C ILE A 51 1.49 -4.06 -3.28
N ALA A 52 2.25 -3.67 -4.30
CA ALA A 52 2.77 -4.60 -5.30
C ALA A 52 3.69 -5.65 -4.65
N GLY A 53 4.49 -5.26 -3.64
CA GLY A 53 5.24 -6.20 -2.80
C GLY A 53 4.34 -7.21 -2.07
N VAL A 54 3.25 -6.74 -1.46
CA VAL A 54 2.29 -7.59 -0.72
C VAL A 54 1.43 -8.46 -1.65
N ALA A 55 1.09 -7.98 -2.84
CA ALA A 55 0.26 -8.71 -3.82
C ALA A 55 0.93 -9.96 -4.40
N THR A 56 2.25 -10.11 -4.22
CA THR A 56 3.00 -11.32 -4.62
C THR A 56 2.95 -12.44 -3.60
N ILE A 57 2.54 -12.17 -2.36
CA ILE A 57 2.50 -13.18 -1.30
C ILE A 57 1.27 -14.07 -1.53
N SER A 58 1.50 -15.38 -1.64
CA SER A 58 0.40 -16.33 -1.81
C SER A 58 -0.53 -16.30 -0.58
N ARG A 59 -1.82 -16.58 -0.77
CA ARG A 59 -2.78 -16.67 0.35
C ARG A 59 -2.34 -17.66 1.43
N ALA A 60 -1.63 -18.73 1.06
CA ALA A 60 -1.09 -19.72 1.99
C ALA A 60 0.05 -19.12 2.85
N GLU A 61 0.95 -18.38 2.23
CA GLU A 61 2.09 -17.72 2.88
C GLU A 61 1.62 -16.58 3.81
N HIS A 62 0.63 -15.80 3.40
CA HIS A 62 0.02 -14.78 4.27
C HIS A 62 -0.65 -15.40 5.51
N ARG A 63 -1.23 -16.62 5.41
CA ARG A 63 -1.79 -17.32 6.58
C ARG A 63 -0.70 -17.81 7.54
N ALA A 64 0.41 -18.30 6.99
CA ALA A 64 1.57 -18.73 7.77
C ALA A 64 2.21 -17.58 8.56
N ILE A 65 2.38 -16.41 7.93
CA ILE A 65 2.91 -15.19 8.58
C ILE A 65 2.00 -14.71 9.72
N ASN A 66 0.69 -14.79 9.53
CA ASN A 66 -0.31 -14.38 10.54
C ASN A 66 -0.61 -15.46 11.59
N GLY A 67 0.18 -16.55 11.64
CA GLY A 67 0.03 -17.62 12.63
C GLY A 67 -1.31 -18.35 12.57
N ARG A 68 -2.03 -18.26 11.44
CA ARG A 68 -3.26 -19.02 11.24
C ARG A 68 -2.86 -20.41 10.76
N PRO A 69 -3.27 -21.49 11.44
CA PRO A 69 -2.98 -22.83 10.97
C PRO A 69 -3.55 -22.97 9.55
N LEU A 70 -2.78 -23.61 8.67
CA LEU A 70 -3.32 -24.19 7.45
C LEU A 70 -4.32 -25.26 7.92
N VAL A 71 -5.57 -24.86 8.09
CA VAL A 71 -6.67 -25.82 8.17
C VAL A 71 -6.56 -26.58 6.85
N GLU A 72 -6.18 -27.86 6.92
CA GLU A 72 -6.36 -28.80 5.81
C GLU A 72 -7.71 -28.50 5.23
N GLU A 73 -7.76 -28.24 3.92
CA GLU A 73 -9.02 -27.91 3.24
C GLU A 73 -10.10 -28.82 3.80
N PRO A 74 -11.16 -28.28 4.44
CA PRO A 74 -12.24 -29.15 4.85
C PRO A 74 -12.62 -29.92 3.60
N ALA A 75 -12.56 -31.26 3.67
CA ALA A 75 -12.93 -32.12 2.56
C ALA A 75 -14.15 -31.50 1.89
N PRO A 76 -14.12 -31.27 0.56
CA PRO A 76 -15.09 -30.41 -0.10
C PRO A 76 -16.47 -30.81 0.41
N ALA A 77 -17.08 -29.92 1.19
CA ALA A 77 -18.44 -30.15 1.65
C ALA A 77 -19.26 -30.42 0.39
N ASP A 78 -20.13 -31.43 0.45
CA ASP A 78 -20.91 -31.92 -0.70
C ASP A 78 -21.27 -30.75 -1.61
N ALA A 79 -20.78 -30.80 -2.85
CA ALA A 79 -20.92 -29.71 -3.79
C ALA A 79 -22.39 -29.31 -3.84
N ILE A 80 -22.68 -28.07 -3.45
CA ILE A 80 -24.04 -27.54 -3.52
C ILE A 80 -24.35 -27.44 -5.01
N ASP A 81 -25.31 -28.25 -5.46
CA ASP A 81 -25.82 -28.19 -6.83
C ASP A 81 -26.60 -26.89 -7.01
N ALA A 82 -25.86 -25.84 -7.37
CA ALA A 82 -26.42 -24.53 -7.63
C ALA A 82 -26.89 -24.50 -9.09
N GLU A 83 -28.20 -24.58 -9.29
CA GLU A 83 -28.80 -24.29 -10.58
C GLU A 83 -28.54 -22.82 -10.94
N VAL A 84 -27.88 -22.61 -12.09
CA VAL A 84 -27.68 -21.28 -12.65
C VAL A 84 -29.03 -20.82 -13.21
N VAL A 85 -29.77 -20.07 -12.40
CA VAL A 85 -30.96 -19.35 -12.84
C VAL A 85 -30.50 -18.25 -13.79
N GLU A 86 -30.95 -18.29 -15.05
CA GLU A 86 -30.77 -17.17 -15.97
C GLU A 86 -31.33 -15.92 -15.29
N PRO A 87 -30.63 -14.77 -15.34
CA PRO A 87 -31.20 -13.54 -14.83
C PRO A 87 -32.51 -13.34 -15.57
N SER A 88 -33.63 -13.48 -14.86
CA SER A 88 -34.91 -13.07 -15.39
C SER A 88 -34.70 -11.64 -15.89
N ASP A 89 -34.99 -11.39 -17.18
CA ASP A 89 -35.09 -10.04 -17.69
C ASP A 89 -36.01 -9.30 -16.71
N GLU A 90 -35.42 -8.50 -15.82
CA GLU A 90 -36.12 -7.69 -14.84
C GLU A 90 -36.81 -6.57 -15.63
N SER A 91 -37.77 -6.95 -16.46
CA SER A 91 -38.89 -6.12 -16.88
C SER A 91 -39.89 -6.06 -15.72
N GLY A 92 -39.38 -5.83 -14.51
CA GLY A 92 -40.18 -5.23 -13.46
C GLY A 92 -40.59 -3.82 -13.92
N PRO A 93 -41.66 -3.23 -13.36
CA PRO A 93 -41.99 -1.85 -13.70
C PRO A 93 -40.74 -0.98 -13.51
N GLU A 94 -40.34 -0.24 -14.54
CA GLU A 94 -39.23 0.70 -14.45
C GLU A 94 -39.43 1.55 -13.20
N ARG A 95 -38.54 1.36 -12.22
CA ARG A 95 -38.56 2.19 -11.02
C ARG A 95 -38.19 3.59 -11.47
N ALA A 96 -39.16 4.50 -11.42
CA ALA A 96 -38.94 5.89 -11.78
C ALA A 96 -37.70 6.42 -11.03
N ALA A 97 -36.85 7.16 -11.73
CA ALA A 97 -35.67 7.77 -11.15
C ALA A 97 -36.07 8.57 -9.89
N GLU A 98 -35.51 8.18 -8.74
CA GLU A 98 -35.80 8.86 -7.48
C GLU A 98 -35.30 10.31 -7.61
N THR A 99 -36.20 11.27 -7.39
CA THR A 99 -35.83 12.68 -7.41
C THR A 99 -34.90 12.98 -6.24
N PRO A 100 -33.94 13.91 -6.38
CA PRO A 100 -33.12 14.36 -5.26
C PRO A 100 -34.01 15.07 -4.23
N GLY A 101 -34.49 14.31 -3.24
CA GLY A 101 -35.57 14.69 -2.33
C GLY A 101 -36.49 13.53 -1.93
N SER A 102 -36.38 12.37 -2.60
CA SER A 102 -36.97 11.10 -2.13
C SER A 102 -36.53 10.84 -0.69
N GLU A 103 -37.50 10.71 0.22
CA GLU A 103 -37.24 10.46 1.65
C GLU A 103 -36.31 9.25 1.77
N MET A 104 -35.09 9.48 2.25
CA MET A 104 -34.20 8.43 2.68
C MET A 104 -35.02 7.50 3.58
N ARG A 105 -35.13 6.21 3.22
CA ARG A 105 -35.72 5.20 4.08
C ARG A 105 -34.88 5.16 5.36
N TYR A 106 -35.30 5.91 6.38
CA TYR A 106 -34.67 5.89 7.69
C TYR A 106 -34.75 4.46 8.22
N PRO A 107 -33.66 3.91 8.78
CA PRO A 107 -33.62 2.54 9.28
C PRO A 107 -34.45 2.33 10.57
N GLU A 108 -35.41 3.21 10.88
CA GLU A 108 -36.15 3.17 12.15
C GLU A 108 -37.28 2.13 12.20
N THR A 109 -37.43 1.26 11.21
CA THR A 109 -38.40 0.14 11.26
C THR A 109 -37.79 -1.21 10.88
N GLY A 110 -36.53 -1.43 11.27
CA GLY A 110 -36.03 -2.78 11.49
C GLY A 110 -36.38 -3.22 12.91
N GLY A 111 -37.46 -3.99 13.08
CA GLY A 111 -37.88 -4.54 14.37
C GLY A 111 -36.89 -5.58 14.90
N VAL A 112 -35.74 -5.13 15.41
CA VAL A 112 -34.82 -5.96 16.19
C VAL A 112 -35.18 -5.77 17.67
N PRO A 113 -35.49 -6.85 18.42
CA PRO A 113 -35.70 -6.72 19.86
C PRO A 113 -34.41 -6.19 20.50
N ALA A 114 -34.54 -5.12 21.29
CA ALA A 114 -33.48 -4.55 22.11
C ALA A 114 -33.10 -5.55 23.22
N GLY A 115 -32.32 -6.57 22.85
CA GLY A 115 -31.84 -7.61 23.73
C GLY A 115 -30.36 -7.82 23.50
N ASP A 116 -29.57 -7.38 24.49
CA ASP A 116 -28.23 -7.88 24.78
C ASP A 116 -27.09 -7.45 23.82
N MET A 117 -26.86 -6.13 23.75
CA MET A 117 -25.51 -5.64 23.46
C MET A 117 -24.79 -5.45 24.79
N PRO A 118 -23.64 -6.09 25.04
CA PRO A 118 -22.91 -5.89 26.28
C PRO A 118 -22.52 -4.42 26.38
N SER A 119 -23.13 -3.70 27.33
CA SER A 119 -22.78 -2.31 27.66
C SER A 119 -21.47 -2.25 28.45
N GLY A 120 -20.44 -2.93 27.94
CA GLY A 120 -19.08 -2.84 28.42
C GLY A 120 -18.31 -1.98 27.44
N THR A 121 -17.91 -0.79 27.90
CA THR A 121 -16.88 0.10 27.35
C THR A 121 -15.85 -0.61 26.46
N GLY A 122 -16.17 -0.78 25.17
CA GLY A 122 -15.31 -1.46 24.19
C GLY A 122 -14.20 -0.57 23.62
N LEU A 123 -14.12 0.68 24.08
CA LEU A 123 -13.08 1.63 23.72
C LEU A 123 -12.33 2.01 25.00
N MET A 124 -11.30 1.22 25.32
CA MET A 124 -10.32 1.57 26.34
C MET A 124 -9.56 2.81 25.86
N THR A 125 -9.34 3.80 26.73
CA THR A 125 -8.53 4.96 26.32
C THR A 125 -7.09 4.50 26.07
N LEU A 126 -6.37 5.20 25.19
CA LEU A 126 -4.95 4.88 24.90
C LEU A 126 -4.09 4.88 26.17
N GLN A 127 -4.46 5.71 27.14
CA GLN A 127 -3.78 5.80 28.43
C GLN A 127 -4.03 4.55 29.29
N ASP A 128 -5.29 4.09 29.36
CA ASP A 128 -5.64 2.86 30.09
C ASP A 128 -4.98 1.64 29.42
N ALA A 129 -4.93 1.59 28.09
CA ALA A 129 -4.29 0.51 27.35
C ALA A 129 -2.78 0.40 27.66
N ALA A 130 -2.09 1.53 27.77
CA ALA A 130 -0.67 1.57 28.14
C ALA A 130 -0.43 1.11 29.59
N GLU A 131 -1.35 1.41 30.50
CA GLU A 131 -1.25 1.00 31.90
C GLU A 131 -1.49 -0.51 32.07
N ALA A 132 -2.46 -1.07 31.34
CA ALA A 132 -2.70 -2.51 31.30
C ALA A 132 -1.50 -3.31 30.75
N GLU A 133 -0.77 -2.75 29.78
CA GLU A 133 0.44 -3.40 29.23
C GLU A 133 1.58 -3.44 30.24
N ARG A 134 1.78 -2.35 31.00
CA ARG A 134 2.79 -2.30 32.08
C ARG A 134 2.50 -3.31 33.19
N ALA A 135 1.24 -3.41 33.61
CA ALA A 135 0.81 -4.38 34.62
C ALA A 135 1.04 -5.84 34.17
N ARG A 136 0.81 -6.15 32.89
CA ARG A 136 1.09 -7.49 32.32
C ARG A 136 2.58 -7.82 32.25
N ARG A 137 3.45 -6.81 32.05
CA ARG A 137 4.92 -7.00 32.03
C ARG A 137 5.48 -7.24 33.42
N THR A 138 4.93 -6.61 34.46
CA THR A 138 5.38 -6.81 35.84
C THR A 138 4.83 -8.09 36.47
N GLY A 139 3.62 -8.54 36.08
CA GLY A 139 3.04 -9.79 36.57
C GLY A 139 3.55 -11.07 35.90
N ARG A 140 4.28 -10.99 34.78
CA ARG A 140 4.77 -12.13 33.98
C ARG A 140 6.26 -12.40 34.19
N ARG A 141 6.73 -12.17 35.42
CA ARG A 141 8.12 -12.38 35.84
C ARG A 141 8.18 -13.23 37.10
N TRP A 142 7.61 -14.43 37.01
CA TRP A 142 7.85 -15.59 37.88
C TRP A 142 7.71 -16.85 37.03
#